data_AF-A0A928DJN9-F1
#
_entry.id   AF-A0A928DJN9-F1
#
_cell.length_a   1.000
_cell.length_b   1.000
_cell.length_c   1.000
_cell.angle_alpha   90.00
_cell.angle_beta   90.00
_cell.angle_gamma   90.00
#
_symmetry.space_group_name_H-M   'P 1'
#
loop_
_entity.id
_entity.type
_entity.pdbx_description
1 polymer ?
#
loop_
_entity_poly.entity_id
_entity_poly.type
_entity_poly.pdbx_seq_one_letter_code
_entity_poly.pdbx_strand_id
1 'polypeptide(L)'
;MKISAIIKTIMAITAFMAFCITTYAQSVSTTIKICRFSYKSTFSPNMSTKRADNEVRYWYKNGATWSYFSDSENDRITINYSGPSRMTLYKKTGNDNTDKSFSPVSEIQLPTNSQDVFVLMIKMNRTASFYPVNVSPDKLPKGKVAVMNMTKRVLALMFGEEKKALRPNGNAIFSDSKKQGASPVLIAAKVKGKWEIAYKSRVHYPQDERCIMLIYDPSNKEIPNLNVNVVQF
;
A
#
# COMPACT_ATOMS: atom_id res chain seq x y z
N MET A 1 14.54 -4.89 61.16
CA MET A 1 15.05 -4.46 59.85
C MET A 1 14.61 -5.30 58.63
N LYS A 2 13.86 -6.42 58.75
CA LYS A 2 13.57 -7.32 57.62
C LYS A 2 12.25 -7.09 56.85
N ILE A 3 11.24 -6.50 57.49
CA ILE A 3 9.88 -6.36 56.92
C ILE A 3 9.79 -5.26 55.84
N SER A 4 10.52 -4.15 56.02
CA SER A 4 10.52 -3.03 55.06
C SER A 4 11.13 -3.40 53.70
N ALA A 5 12.15 -4.27 53.69
CA ALA A 5 12.78 -4.74 52.46
C ALA A 5 11.82 -5.63 51.64
N ILE A 6 11.10 -6.55 52.31
CA ILE A 6 10.16 -7.46 51.66
C ILE A 6 9.00 -6.70 51.01
N ILE A 7 8.44 -5.68 51.70
CA ILE A 7 7.36 -4.85 51.17
C ILE A 7 7.81 -4.06 49.93
N LYS A 8 9.04 -3.50 49.96
CA LYS A 8 9.60 -2.78 48.80
C LYS A 8 9.83 -3.69 47.60
N THR A 9 10.28 -4.92 47.82
CA THR A 9 10.46 -5.91 46.75
C THR A 9 9.14 -6.36 46.15
N ILE A 10 8.10 -6.59 46.97
CA ILE A 10 6.76 -6.95 46.47
C ILE A 10 6.17 -5.80 45.64
N MET A 11 6.30 -4.55 46.11
CA MET A 11 5.82 -3.40 45.34
C MET A 11 6.58 -3.23 44.01
N ALA A 12 7.89 -3.46 43.99
CA ALA A 12 8.68 -3.41 42.76
C ALA A 12 8.29 -4.51 41.76
N ILE A 13 8.03 -5.74 42.23
CA ILE A 13 7.56 -6.84 41.38
C ILE A 13 6.16 -6.55 40.84
N THR A 14 5.28 -5.97 41.66
CA THR A 14 3.91 -5.63 41.24
C THR A 14 3.92 -4.48 40.21
N ALA A 15 4.78 -3.47 40.40
CA ALA A 15 4.98 -2.40 39.42
C ALA A 15 5.62 -2.90 38.11
N PHE A 16 6.57 -3.85 38.19
CA PHE A 16 7.18 -4.47 37.02
C PHE A 16 6.19 -5.34 36.25
N MET A 17 5.37 -6.14 36.94
CA MET A 17 4.30 -6.94 36.35
C MET A 17 3.22 -6.05 35.71
N ALA A 18 2.88 -4.91 36.33
CA ALA A 18 1.98 -3.93 35.75
C ALA A 18 2.57 -3.24 34.49
N PHE A 19 3.89 -3.07 34.42
CA PHE A 19 4.56 -2.50 33.24
C PHE A 19 4.73 -3.52 32.09
N CYS A 20 4.76 -4.82 32.40
CA CYS A 20 4.79 -5.89 31.40
C CYS A 20 3.41 -6.22 30.79
N ILE A 21 2.33 -5.65 31.33
CA ILE A 21 0.97 -5.85 30.82
C ILE A 21 0.65 -4.71 29.85
N THR A 22 0.65 -5.05 28.56
CA THR A 22 -0.04 -4.38 27.42
C THR A 22 0.73 -3.43 26.51
N THR A 23 1.77 -3.96 25.86
CA THR A 23 1.91 -3.65 24.42
C THR A 23 0.82 -4.39 23.65
N TYR A 24 -0.43 -3.92 23.74
CA TYR A 24 -1.46 -4.44 22.84
C TYR A 24 -1.02 -4.12 21.41
N ALA A 25 -0.66 -5.15 20.65
CA ALA A 25 -0.54 -5.03 19.21
C ALA A 25 -1.89 -4.51 18.70
N GLN A 26 -1.92 -3.24 18.27
CA GLN A 26 -3.14 -2.57 17.87
C GLN A 26 -3.82 -3.41 16.80
N SER A 27 -4.99 -3.95 17.10
CA SER A 27 -5.76 -4.78 16.17
C SER A 27 -6.61 -3.90 15.26
N VAL A 28 -6.81 -4.36 14.03
CA VAL A 28 -7.62 -3.69 13.02
C VAL A 28 -8.61 -4.69 12.43
N SER A 29 -9.77 -4.20 12.03
CA SER A 29 -10.75 -4.93 11.22
C SER A 29 -11.04 -4.07 9.99
N THR A 30 -10.65 -4.55 8.81
CA THR A 30 -10.68 -3.75 7.57
C THR A 30 -10.85 -4.63 6.35
N THR A 31 -11.45 -4.08 5.30
CA THR A 31 -11.39 -4.63 3.95
C THR A 31 -10.07 -4.21 3.32
N ILE A 32 -9.31 -5.16 2.76
CA ILE A 32 -8.06 -4.88 2.05
C ILE A 32 -8.26 -5.19 0.58
N LYS A 33 -8.09 -4.18 -0.27
CA LYS A 33 -8.11 -4.27 -1.73
C LYS A 33 -6.67 -4.27 -2.23
N ILE A 34 -6.22 -5.39 -2.79
CA ILE A 34 -4.84 -5.57 -3.25
C ILE A 34 -4.81 -5.44 -4.77
N CYS A 35 -3.98 -4.53 -5.26
CA CYS A 35 -3.72 -4.38 -6.69
C CYS A 35 -2.28 -4.77 -6.99
N ARG A 36 -2.10 -5.74 -7.89
CA ARG A 36 -0.79 -6.04 -8.45
C ARG A 36 -0.37 -4.95 -9.43
N PHE A 37 0.81 -4.42 -9.21
CA PHE A 37 1.52 -3.57 -10.14
C PHE A 37 2.77 -4.30 -10.62
N SER A 38 2.82 -4.56 -11.93
CA SER A 38 4.01 -5.06 -12.59
C SER A 38 4.42 -4.08 -13.68
N TYR A 39 5.73 -3.89 -13.87
CA TYR A 39 6.24 -3.01 -14.94
C TYR A 39 5.81 -3.48 -16.35
N LYS A 40 5.40 -4.75 -16.50
CA LYS A 40 4.87 -5.31 -17.75
C LYS A 40 3.37 -5.04 -17.96
N SER A 41 2.57 -5.03 -16.88
CA SER A 41 1.12 -4.84 -16.96
C SER A 41 0.70 -3.42 -17.32
N THR A 42 1.63 -2.46 -17.34
CA THR A 42 1.33 -1.06 -17.67
C THR A 42 1.39 -0.73 -19.17
N PHE A 43 1.86 -1.66 -20.02
CA PHE A 43 2.10 -1.39 -21.45
C PHE A 43 1.14 -2.05 -22.44
N SER A 44 0.14 -2.82 -21.99
CA SER A 44 -0.88 -3.36 -22.89
C SER A 44 -2.12 -3.82 -22.11
N PRO A 45 -3.28 -3.15 -22.26
CA PRO A 45 -4.54 -3.65 -21.72
C PRO A 45 -4.98 -4.99 -22.34
N ASN A 46 -4.31 -5.44 -23.42
CA ASN A 46 -4.66 -6.65 -24.18
C ASN A 46 -3.52 -7.68 -24.32
N MET A 47 -2.45 -7.63 -23.51
CA MET A 47 -1.44 -8.72 -23.53
C MET A 47 -1.77 -9.77 -22.47
N SER A 48 -2.61 -10.73 -22.84
CA SER A 48 -2.61 -12.05 -22.22
C SER A 48 -1.34 -12.80 -22.65
N THR A 49 -0.17 -12.40 -22.12
CA THR A 49 1.03 -13.22 -22.28
C THR A 49 0.98 -14.34 -21.26
N LYS A 50 0.38 -15.47 -21.66
CA LYS A 50 0.52 -16.77 -20.99
C LYS A 50 2.01 -17.14 -20.89
N ARG A 51 2.72 -16.61 -19.89
CA ARG A 51 3.82 -17.32 -19.25
C ARG A 51 3.23 -17.96 -18.02
N ALA A 52 3.52 -19.25 -17.82
CA ALA A 52 3.23 -19.95 -16.58
C ALA A 52 4.07 -19.31 -15.44
N ASP A 53 3.68 -18.13 -14.99
CA ASP A 53 4.09 -17.60 -13.71
C ASP A 53 3.31 -18.43 -12.70
N ASN A 54 3.97 -19.39 -12.07
CA ASN A 54 3.35 -20.27 -11.08
C ASN A 54 2.59 -19.38 -10.07
N GLU A 55 1.28 -19.59 -9.97
CA GLU A 55 0.39 -18.85 -9.05
C GLU A 55 1.03 -18.79 -7.66
N VAL A 56 1.45 -17.60 -7.22
CA VAL A 56 2.06 -17.43 -5.90
C VAL A 56 0.95 -17.18 -4.91
N ARG A 57 0.86 -18.03 -3.88
CA ARG A 57 -0.07 -17.82 -2.76
C ARG A 57 0.62 -17.10 -1.62
N TYR A 58 0.00 -16.01 -1.16
CA TYR A 58 0.40 -15.28 0.03
C TYR A 58 -0.56 -15.62 1.15
N TRP A 59 -0.03 -16.22 2.21
CA TRP A 59 -0.77 -16.63 3.39
C TRP A 59 -0.68 -15.56 4.47
N TYR A 60 -1.72 -15.44 5.28
CA TYR A 60 -1.79 -14.51 6.40
C TYR A 60 -2.67 -15.08 7.51
N LYS A 61 -2.44 -14.64 8.75
CA LYS A 61 -3.34 -14.95 9.86
C LYS A 61 -4.51 -13.97 9.88
N ASN A 62 -5.72 -14.51 9.87
CA ASN A 62 -6.96 -13.78 10.07
C ASN A 62 -7.59 -14.27 11.37
N GLY A 63 -7.42 -13.50 12.44
CA GLY A 63 -7.61 -13.98 13.80
C GLY A 63 -6.76 -15.21 14.09
N ALA A 64 -7.40 -16.32 14.43
CA ALA A 64 -6.74 -17.60 14.71
C ALA A 64 -6.54 -18.49 13.46
N THR A 65 -7.08 -18.10 12.31
CA THR A 65 -7.13 -18.96 11.11
C THR A 65 -6.13 -18.53 10.06
N TRP A 66 -5.60 -19.50 9.30
CA TRP A 66 -4.79 -19.24 8.12
C TRP A 66 -5.69 -18.98 6.92
N SER A 67 -5.51 -17.83 6.30
CA SER A 67 -6.17 -17.44 5.04
C SER A 67 -5.10 -17.17 3.98
N TYR A 68 -5.49 -17.17 2.71
CA TYR A 68 -4.56 -16.82 1.63
C TYR A 68 -5.26 -16.04 0.52
N PHE A 69 -4.46 -15.35 -0.27
CA PHE A 69 -4.84 -14.89 -1.60
C PHE A 69 -3.80 -15.35 -2.60
N SER A 70 -4.22 -15.58 -3.84
CA SER A 70 -3.31 -15.90 -4.93
C SER A 70 -3.01 -14.68 -5.79
N ASP A 71 -1.81 -14.65 -6.33
CA ASP A 71 -1.35 -13.71 -7.33
C ASP A 71 -1.68 -14.22 -8.75
N SER A 72 -2.98 -14.37 -9.05
CA SER A 72 -3.46 -14.63 -10.41
C SER A 72 -3.37 -13.34 -11.26
N GLU A 73 -2.99 -13.48 -12.53
CA GLU A 73 -3.00 -12.34 -13.45
C GLU A 73 -4.45 -11.86 -13.68
N ASN A 74 -4.71 -10.57 -13.38
CA ASN A 74 -5.93 -9.79 -13.60
C ASN A 74 -6.94 -9.64 -12.45
N ASP A 75 -6.75 -10.27 -11.29
CA ASP A 75 -7.75 -10.14 -10.23
C ASP A 75 -7.52 -8.94 -9.31
N ARG A 76 -8.56 -8.11 -9.17
CA ARG A 76 -8.71 -7.20 -8.02
C ARG A 76 -8.96 -8.08 -6.80
N ILE A 77 -7.94 -8.31 -5.99
CA ILE A 77 -8.04 -9.17 -4.82
C ILE A 77 -8.65 -8.36 -3.69
N THR A 78 -9.76 -8.84 -3.11
CA THR A 78 -10.36 -8.26 -1.92
C THR A 78 -10.36 -9.29 -0.80
N ILE A 79 -9.81 -8.93 0.36
CA ILE A 79 -9.82 -9.77 1.55
C ILE A 79 -10.40 -9.00 2.74
N ASN A 80 -11.09 -9.70 3.63
CA ASN A 80 -11.50 -9.16 4.92
C ASN A 80 -10.48 -9.58 5.97
N TYR A 81 -9.84 -8.61 6.62
CA TYR A 81 -8.78 -8.86 7.58
C TYR A 81 -9.17 -8.38 8.97
N SER A 82 -8.99 -9.26 9.95
CA SER A 82 -9.12 -8.97 11.36
C SER A 82 -7.90 -9.51 12.10
N GLY A 83 -7.08 -8.62 12.66
CA GLY A 83 -5.83 -9.02 13.31
C GLY A 83 -4.93 -7.83 13.64
N PRO A 84 -3.65 -8.07 13.98
CA PRO A 84 -2.70 -6.99 14.25
C PRO A 84 -2.54 -6.02 13.08
N SER A 85 -2.38 -4.73 13.37
CA SER A 85 -2.11 -3.69 12.38
C SER A 85 -0.82 -3.95 11.60
N ARG A 86 0.16 -4.59 12.22
CA ARG A 86 1.32 -5.16 11.54
C ARG A 86 0.95 -6.55 11.03
N MET A 87 0.51 -6.62 9.78
CA MET A 87 0.14 -7.85 9.10
C MET A 87 1.39 -8.50 8.49
N THR A 88 1.67 -9.74 8.84
CA THR A 88 2.75 -10.52 8.23
C THR A 88 2.18 -11.42 7.13
N LEU A 89 2.80 -11.39 5.97
CA LEU A 89 2.55 -12.30 4.86
C LEU A 89 3.57 -13.43 4.88
N TYR A 90 3.10 -14.62 4.52
CA TYR A 90 3.86 -15.86 4.58
C TYR A 90 3.80 -16.62 3.25
N LYS A 91 4.80 -17.46 3.03
CA LYS A 91 4.74 -18.58 2.07
C LYS A 91 4.60 -19.88 2.84
N LYS A 92 3.74 -20.75 2.34
CA LYS A 92 3.59 -22.11 2.88
C LYS A 92 4.76 -22.97 2.40
N THR A 93 5.50 -23.56 3.33
CA THR A 93 6.69 -24.41 3.09
C THR A 93 6.45 -25.88 3.44
N GLY A 94 5.44 -26.18 4.27
CA GLY A 94 5.01 -27.54 4.62
C GLY A 94 3.61 -27.86 4.09
N ASN A 95 3.14 -29.09 4.34
CA ASN A 95 1.84 -29.55 3.83
C ASN A 95 0.66 -29.25 4.77
N ASP A 96 0.92 -29.10 6.07
CA ASP A 96 -0.11 -28.82 7.08
C ASP A 96 -0.40 -27.32 7.25
N ASN A 97 -1.43 -26.97 8.04
CA ASN A 97 -1.79 -25.58 8.37
C ASN A 97 -1.30 -25.19 9.78
N THR A 98 -0.17 -25.74 10.21
CA THR A 98 0.46 -25.34 11.47
C THR A 98 1.41 -24.18 11.25
N ASP A 99 1.65 -23.36 12.28
CA ASP A 99 2.54 -22.18 12.19
C ASP A 99 3.95 -22.53 11.69
N LYS A 100 4.42 -23.77 11.90
CA LYS A 100 5.73 -24.27 11.44
C LYS A 100 5.81 -24.43 9.91
N SER A 101 4.67 -24.60 9.25
CA SER A 101 4.58 -24.75 7.79
C SER A 101 4.53 -23.40 7.06
N PHE A 102 4.69 -22.28 7.76
CA PHE A 102 4.64 -20.93 7.18
C PHE A 102 5.92 -20.16 7.47
N SER A 103 6.56 -19.69 6.39
CA SER A 103 7.75 -18.84 6.47
C SER A 103 7.38 -17.39 6.13
N PRO A 104 7.72 -16.40 6.99
CA PRO A 104 7.38 -15.00 6.75
C PRO A 104 8.14 -14.46 5.53
N VAL A 105 7.46 -13.69 4.69
CA VAL A 105 8.04 -13.10 3.46
C VAL A 105 7.89 -11.59 3.37
N SER A 106 6.94 -10.99 4.09
CA SER A 106 6.76 -9.55 4.10
C SER A 106 5.98 -9.12 5.34
N GLU A 107 6.21 -7.90 5.80
CA GLU A 107 5.40 -7.26 6.84
C GLU A 107 4.81 -5.97 6.28
N ILE A 108 3.54 -5.75 6.61
CA ILE A 108 2.76 -4.62 6.13
C ILE A 108 2.20 -3.90 7.35
N GLN A 109 2.50 -2.61 7.48
CA GLN A 109 1.89 -1.78 8.50
C GLN A 109 0.57 -1.20 7.97
N LEU A 110 -0.55 -1.83 8.31
CA LEU A 110 -1.87 -1.34 7.96
C LEU A 110 -2.19 -0.04 8.72
N PRO A 111 -2.78 0.97 8.05
CA PRO A 111 -3.20 2.19 8.71
C PRO A 111 -4.32 1.89 9.71
N THR A 112 -4.19 2.44 10.91
CA THR A 112 -5.17 2.27 11.98
C THR A 112 -6.44 3.07 11.68
N ASN A 113 -7.58 2.64 12.23
CA ASN A 113 -8.89 3.28 12.01
C ASN A 113 -9.30 3.39 10.53
N SER A 114 -8.97 2.38 9.72
CA SER A 114 -9.38 2.30 8.31
C SER A 114 -10.47 1.26 8.14
N GLN A 115 -11.52 1.59 7.38
CA GLN A 115 -12.54 0.63 6.93
C GLN A 115 -12.08 -0.08 5.66
N ASP A 116 -11.49 0.68 4.74
CA ASP A 116 -10.93 0.18 3.49
C ASP A 116 -9.45 0.56 3.38
N VAL A 117 -8.60 -0.42 3.07
CA VAL A 117 -7.18 -0.23 2.78
C VAL A 117 -6.90 -0.71 1.36
N PHE A 118 -6.26 0.13 0.56
CA PHE A 118 -5.68 -0.28 -0.71
C PHE A 118 -4.24 -0.72 -0.48
N VAL A 119 -3.83 -1.86 -1.02
CA VAL A 119 -2.45 -2.34 -0.96
C VAL A 119 -1.92 -2.47 -2.38
N LEU A 120 -0.91 -1.67 -2.69
CA LEU A 120 -0.15 -1.83 -3.92
C LEU A 120 0.87 -2.95 -3.74
N MET A 121 0.74 -4.02 -4.52
CA MET A 121 1.72 -5.11 -4.57
C MET A 121 2.66 -4.90 -5.77
N ILE A 122 3.94 -4.61 -5.52
CA ILE A 122 4.97 -4.54 -6.56
C ILE A 122 5.72 -5.87 -6.60
N LYS A 123 5.57 -6.61 -7.69
CA LYS A 123 6.27 -7.89 -7.90
C LYS A 123 7.54 -7.68 -8.73
N MET A 124 8.68 -8.12 -8.20
CA MET A 124 9.96 -8.16 -8.92
C MET A 124 10.52 -9.58 -8.85
N ASN A 125 10.47 -10.30 -9.98
CA ASN A 125 10.87 -11.71 -10.03
C ASN A 125 10.12 -12.56 -8.97
N ARG A 126 10.85 -13.13 -8.00
CA ARG A 126 10.30 -13.99 -6.93
C ARG A 126 9.97 -13.24 -5.63
N THR A 127 10.21 -11.93 -5.58
CA THR A 127 9.91 -11.09 -4.42
C THR A 127 8.72 -10.16 -4.70
N ALA A 128 8.00 -9.81 -3.64
CA ALA A 128 6.93 -8.83 -3.69
C ALA A 128 7.05 -7.86 -2.52
N SER A 129 6.78 -6.59 -2.79
CA SER A 129 6.68 -5.53 -1.78
C SER A 129 5.26 -5.00 -1.77
N PHE A 130 4.76 -4.64 -0.58
CA PHE A 130 3.38 -4.25 -0.38
C PHE A 130 3.32 -2.86 0.27
N TYR A 131 2.52 -1.96 -0.30
CA TYR A 131 2.41 -0.57 0.13
C TYR A 131 0.94 -0.24 0.46
N PRO A 132 0.58 -0.16 1.74
CA PRO A 132 -0.79 0.09 2.16
C PRO A 132 -1.13 1.58 2.14
N VAL A 133 -2.37 1.91 1.77
CA VAL A 133 -2.93 3.26 1.75
C VAL A 133 -4.35 3.19 2.29
N ASN A 134 -4.68 4.06 3.24
CA ASN A 134 -6.06 4.19 3.71
C ASN A 134 -6.90 4.82 2.59
N VAL A 135 -7.92 4.08 2.13
CA VAL A 135 -8.84 4.52 1.06
C VAL A 135 -10.28 4.51 1.54
N SER A 136 -10.49 4.55 2.86
CA SER A 136 -11.80 4.65 3.48
C SER A 136 -12.60 5.82 2.88
N PRO A 137 -13.94 5.72 2.77
CA PRO A 137 -14.75 6.73 2.08
C PRO A 137 -14.58 8.16 2.61
N ASP A 138 -14.27 8.32 3.91
CA ASP A 138 -13.98 9.61 4.54
C ASP A 138 -12.62 10.19 4.13
N LYS A 139 -11.64 9.32 3.83
CA LYS A 139 -10.31 9.72 3.36
C LYS A 139 -10.31 9.95 1.86
N LEU A 140 -10.80 9.00 1.08
CA LEU A 140 -10.87 9.08 -0.38
C LEU A 140 -12.33 8.95 -0.86
N PRO A 141 -13.07 10.07 -0.91
CA PRO A 141 -14.40 10.11 -1.50
C PRO A 141 -14.37 9.75 -3.00
N LYS A 142 -15.50 9.24 -3.50
CA LYS A 142 -15.72 9.05 -4.94
C LYS A 142 -15.57 10.37 -5.70
N GLY A 143 -15.11 10.30 -6.95
CA GLY A 143 -14.84 11.46 -7.80
C GLY A 143 -13.52 12.18 -7.51
N LYS A 144 -12.79 11.76 -6.47
CA LYS A 144 -11.43 12.21 -6.16
C LYS A 144 -10.40 11.15 -6.53
N VAL A 145 -9.17 11.60 -6.77
CA VAL A 145 -8.05 10.72 -7.11
C VAL A 145 -6.95 10.87 -6.07
N ALA A 146 -6.57 9.77 -5.43
CA ALA A 146 -5.37 9.73 -4.61
C ALA A 146 -4.14 9.55 -5.51
N VAL A 147 -3.23 10.51 -5.53
CA VAL A 147 -2.02 10.44 -6.35
C VAL A 147 -0.83 10.08 -5.48
N MET A 148 -0.12 9.01 -5.86
CA MET A 148 1.04 8.49 -5.15
C MET A 148 2.31 8.72 -5.95
N ASN A 149 3.30 9.35 -5.32
CA ASN A 149 4.65 9.50 -5.86
C ASN A 149 5.51 8.31 -5.45
N MET A 150 5.67 7.32 -6.33
CA MET A 150 6.52 6.15 -6.09
C MET A 150 8.00 6.40 -6.43
N THR A 151 8.39 7.66 -6.64
CA THR A 151 9.77 8.04 -6.94
C THR A 151 10.52 8.52 -5.70
N LYS A 152 11.84 8.53 -5.78
CA LYS A 152 12.71 9.10 -4.73
C LYS A 152 12.82 10.63 -4.78
N ARG A 153 12.06 11.30 -5.66
CA ARG A 153 12.18 12.74 -5.93
C ARG A 153 10.95 13.48 -5.42
N VAL A 154 11.13 14.75 -5.06
CA VAL A 154 9.98 15.64 -4.87
C VAL A 154 9.42 15.99 -6.26
N LEU A 155 8.11 15.89 -6.42
CA LEU A 155 7.41 16.22 -7.65
C LEU A 155 6.50 17.42 -7.42
N ALA A 156 6.43 18.32 -8.39
CA ALA A 156 5.37 19.32 -8.46
C ALA A 156 4.33 18.80 -9.45
N LEU A 157 3.09 18.64 -8.98
CA LEU A 157 2.02 18.01 -9.72
C LEU A 157 0.86 18.98 -9.91
N MET A 158 0.34 19.05 -11.12
CA MET A 158 -0.97 19.61 -11.42
C MET A 158 -1.88 18.50 -11.94
N PHE A 159 -3.05 18.38 -11.33
CA PHE A 159 -4.12 17.47 -11.74
C PHE A 159 -5.41 18.28 -11.89
N GLY A 160 -5.95 18.36 -13.10
CA GLY A 160 -6.99 19.33 -13.39
C GLY A 160 -6.45 20.75 -13.21
N GLU A 161 -7.08 21.49 -12.32
CA GLU A 161 -6.66 22.85 -11.93
C GLU A 161 -5.88 22.87 -10.61
N GLU A 162 -5.91 21.77 -9.85
CA GLU A 162 -5.32 21.67 -8.53
C GLU A 162 -3.82 21.36 -8.61
N LYS A 163 -3.01 22.10 -7.83
CA LYS A 163 -1.54 21.98 -7.81
C LYS A 163 -1.06 21.61 -6.43
N LYS A 164 -0.22 20.57 -6.31
CA LYS A 164 0.44 20.19 -5.05
C LYS A 164 1.85 19.69 -5.31
N ALA A 165 2.71 19.86 -4.31
CA ALA A 165 3.99 19.16 -4.26
C ALA A 165 3.81 17.80 -3.56
N LEU A 166 4.38 16.74 -4.15
CA LEU A 166 4.43 15.42 -3.57
C LEU A 166 5.86 15.10 -3.13
N ARG A 167 6.03 14.78 -1.85
CA ARG A 167 7.29 14.26 -1.32
C ARG A 167 7.60 12.88 -1.91
N PRO A 168 8.88 12.44 -1.89
CA PRO A 168 9.24 11.06 -2.22
C PRO A 168 8.39 10.06 -1.44
N ASN A 169 7.87 9.03 -2.10
CA ASN A 169 6.99 8.01 -1.52
C ASN A 169 5.71 8.56 -0.84
N GLY A 170 5.39 9.84 -1.06
CA GLY A 170 4.23 10.50 -0.48
C GLY A 170 3.01 10.43 -1.39
N ASN A 171 1.85 10.74 -0.84
CA ASN A 171 0.60 10.81 -1.56
C ASN A 171 -0.18 12.08 -1.21
N ALA A 172 -1.06 12.51 -2.12
CA ALA A 172 -2.07 13.53 -1.84
C ALA A 172 -3.33 13.25 -2.64
N ILE A 173 -4.47 13.75 -2.15
CA ILE A 173 -5.76 13.60 -2.82
C ILE A 173 -6.02 14.84 -3.66
N PHE A 174 -6.45 14.63 -4.88
CA PHE A 174 -6.80 15.67 -5.83
C PHE A 174 -8.29 15.58 -6.16
N SER A 175 -8.88 16.75 -6.39
CA SER A 175 -10.25 16.89 -6.88
C SER A 175 -10.17 17.58 -8.23
N ASP A 176 -10.77 16.99 -9.28
CA ASP A 176 -10.97 17.73 -10.51
C ASP A 176 -12.29 18.50 -10.44
N SER A 177 -12.21 19.82 -10.56
CA SER A 177 -13.39 20.69 -10.66
C SER A 177 -14.15 20.44 -11.96
N LYS A 178 -13.48 19.95 -13.02
CA LYS A 178 -14.07 19.68 -14.32
C LYS A 178 -14.63 18.26 -14.36
N LYS A 179 -15.96 18.17 -14.26
CA LYS A 179 -16.71 16.90 -14.19
C LYS A 179 -16.79 16.11 -15.50
N GLN A 180 -16.32 16.66 -16.63
CA GLN A 180 -16.45 16.04 -17.94
C GLN A 180 -15.12 16.01 -18.70
N GLY A 181 -14.71 14.82 -19.14
CA GLY A 181 -13.55 14.57 -19.99
C GLY A 181 -12.27 14.21 -19.24
N ALA A 182 -11.19 14.01 -19.99
CA ALA A 182 -9.87 13.68 -19.44
C ALA A 182 -9.25 14.88 -18.70
N SER A 183 -8.80 14.66 -17.48
CA SER A 183 -8.16 15.67 -16.64
C SER A 183 -6.72 15.92 -17.08
N PRO A 184 -6.27 17.17 -17.27
CA PRO A 184 -4.88 17.46 -17.56
C PRO A 184 -4.00 17.05 -16.38
N VAL A 185 -2.89 16.37 -16.69
CA VAL A 185 -1.87 15.99 -15.71
C VAL A 185 -0.53 16.53 -16.18
N LEU A 186 0.09 17.35 -15.34
CA LEU A 186 1.42 17.93 -15.55
C LEU A 186 2.28 17.63 -14.33
N ILE A 187 3.43 17.01 -14.55
CA ILE A 187 4.35 16.63 -13.49
C ILE A 187 5.71 17.22 -13.82
N ALA A 188 6.23 18.01 -12.88
CA ALA A 188 7.57 18.55 -12.93
C ALA A 188 8.44 17.92 -11.84
N ALA A 189 9.71 17.71 -12.14
CA ALA A 189 10.72 17.24 -11.22
C ALA A 189 11.87 18.23 -11.16
N LYS A 190 12.58 18.28 -10.03
CA LYS A 190 13.76 19.13 -9.88
C LYS A 190 14.98 18.44 -10.51
N VAL A 191 15.58 19.06 -11.53
CA VAL A 191 16.79 18.61 -12.24
C VAL A 191 17.81 19.74 -12.17
N LYS A 192 19.01 19.47 -11.62
CA LYS A 192 20.08 20.47 -11.44
C LYS A 192 19.60 21.80 -10.85
N GLY A 193 18.69 21.74 -9.87
CA GLY A 193 18.15 22.93 -9.20
C GLY A 193 16.94 23.58 -9.87
N LYS A 194 16.61 23.24 -11.12
CA LYS A 194 15.49 23.81 -11.88
C LYS A 194 14.32 22.85 -11.97
N TRP A 195 13.10 23.38 -12.04
CA TRP A 195 11.90 22.58 -12.28
C TRP A 195 11.75 22.32 -13.78
N GLU A 196 11.79 21.05 -14.15
CA GLU A 196 11.62 20.61 -15.54
C GLU A 196 10.35 19.77 -15.65
N ILE A 197 9.56 20.00 -16.70
CA ILE A 197 8.37 19.17 -16.97
C ILE A 197 8.85 17.78 -17.41
N ALA A 198 8.50 16.77 -16.63
CA ALA A 198 8.88 15.38 -16.85
C ALA A 198 7.71 14.51 -17.35
N TYR A 199 6.47 15.00 -17.23
CA TYR A 199 5.29 14.35 -17.78
C TYR A 199 4.20 15.38 -18.10
N LYS A 200 3.53 15.19 -19.23
CA LYS A 200 2.37 15.99 -19.65
C LYS A 200 1.42 15.09 -20.43
N SER A 201 0.20 14.90 -19.91
CA SER A 201 -0.83 14.13 -20.58
C SER A 201 -2.23 14.54 -20.11
N ARG A 202 -3.24 13.82 -20.58
CA ARG A 202 -4.59 13.85 -20.02
C ARG A 202 -4.98 12.45 -19.58
N VAL A 203 -5.63 12.34 -18.43
CA VAL A 203 -5.97 11.06 -17.81
C VAL A 203 -7.47 10.97 -17.63
N HIS A 204 -8.04 9.84 -18.04
CA HIS A 204 -9.43 9.50 -17.76
C HIS A 204 -9.51 8.71 -16.46
N TYR A 205 -10.48 9.05 -15.61
CA TYR A 205 -10.80 8.28 -14.42
C TYR A 205 -12.31 8.31 -14.17
N PRO A 206 -12.88 7.20 -13.66
CA PRO A 206 -14.30 7.11 -13.33
C PRO A 206 -14.64 8.02 -12.14
N GLN A 207 -15.79 8.70 -12.21
CA GLN A 207 -16.25 9.61 -11.16
C GLN A 207 -17.01 8.89 -10.04
N ASP A 208 -17.50 7.69 -10.32
CA ASP A 208 -18.32 6.85 -9.45
C ASP A 208 -17.52 5.78 -8.69
N GLU A 209 -16.23 5.62 -9.02
CA GLU A 209 -15.27 4.77 -8.32
C GLU A 209 -14.22 5.58 -7.56
N ARG A 210 -13.51 4.92 -6.64
CA ARG A 210 -12.33 5.48 -5.99
C ARG A 210 -11.11 5.10 -6.81
N CYS A 211 -10.24 6.07 -7.06
CA CYS A 211 -9.09 5.89 -7.93
C CYS A 211 -7.79 6.26 -7.23
N ILE A 212 -6.74 5.49 -7.51
CA ILE A 212 -5.36 5.83 -7.19
C ILE A 212 -4.58 6.02 -8.49
N MET A 213 -3.86 7.13 -8.60
CA MET A 213 -2.90 7.39 -9.68
C MET A 213 -1.48 7.16 -9.16
N LEU A 214 -0.75 6.24 -9.79
CA LEU A 214 0.62 5.88 -9.45
C LEU A 214 1.58 6.61 -10.39
N ILE A 215 2.51 7.39 -9.82
CA ILE A 215 3.61 8.02 -10.57
C ILE A 215 4.90 7.28 -10.26
N TYR A 216 5.58 6.77 -11.28
CA TYR A 216 6.83 6.01 -11.12
C TYR A 216 7.85 6.33 -12.22
N ASP A 217 9.13 6.07 -11.95
CA ASP A 217 10.23 6.23 -12.91
C ASP A 217 10.99 4.90 -13.03
N PRO A 218 10.77 4.14 -14.12
CA PRO A 218 11.48 2.86 -14.32
C PRO A 218 12.95 3.08 -14.73
N SER A 219 13.30 4.27 -15.22
CA SER A 219 14.62 4.57 -15.77
C SER A 219 15.61 5.04 -14.71
N ASN A 220 15.11 5.70 -13.65
CA ASN A 220 15.87 6.32 -12.56
C ASN A 220 17.07 7.16 -13.06
N LYS A 221 16.93 7.78 -14.24
CA LYS A 221 17.95 8.63 -14.87
C LYS A 221 17.99 10.02 -14.22
N GLU A 222 19.00 10.82 -14.56
CA GLU A 222 19.13 12.19 -14.06
C GLU A 222 17.91 13.06 -14.42
N ILE A 223 17.50 13.02 -15.69
CA ILE A 223 16.22 13.51 -16.18
C ILE A 223 15.21 12.35 -16.08
N PRO A 224 14.15 12.48 -15.26
CA PRO A 224 13.23 11.37 -15.03
C PRO A 224 12.33 11.12 -16.24
N ASN A 225 12.11 9.85 -16.55
CA ASN A 225 11.10 9.42 -17.52
C ASN A 225 9.86 8.91 -16.77
N LEU A 226 9.03 9.85 -16.32
CA LEU A 226 7.89 9.54 -15.47
C LEU A 226 6.80 8.82 -16.25
N ASN A 227 6.21 7.81 -15.60
CA ASN A 227 5.06 7.07 -16.09
C ASN A 227 3.92 7.22 -15.08
N VAL A 228 2.69 7.17 -15.60
CA VAL A 228 1.46 7.36 -14.83
C VAL A 228 0.51 6.19 -15.12
N ASN A 229 -0.02 5.57 -14.06
CA ASN A 229 -1.03 4.52 -14.15
C ASN A 229 -2.20 4.85 -13.21
N VAL A 230 -3.45 4.67 -13.65
CA VAL A 230 -4.64 4.81 -12.81
C VAL A 230 -5.22 3.44 -12.48
N VAL A 231 -5.34 3.18 -11.19
CA VAL A 231 -5.95 1.99 -10.62
C VAL A 231 -7.29 2.38 -9.98
N GLN A 232 -8.33 1.60 -10.27
CA GLN A 232 -9.69 1.83 -9.78
C GLN A 232 -10.11 0.67 -8.86
N PHE A 233 -10.96 0.93 -7.87
CA PHE A 233 -11.37 -0.07 -6.87
C PHE A 233 -12.68 0.25 -6.14
#